data_AF-A0A9E2JA24-F1
#
_entry.id   AF-A0A9E2JA24-F1
#
_cell.length_a   1.000
_cell.length_b   1.000
_cell.length_c   1.000
_cell.angle_alpha   90.00
_cell.angle_beta   90.00
_cell.angle_gamma   90.00
#
_symmetry.space_group_name_H-M   'P 1'
#
loop_
_entity.id
_entity.type
_entity.pdbx_description
1 polymer ?
#
loop_
_entity_poly.entity_id
_entity_poly.type
_entity_poly.pdbx_seq_one_letter_code
_entity_poly.pdbx_strand_id
1 'polypeptide(L)'
;EGHDLKEHASKDKLLPMRHVIGLVADVAEALGYAHDKGVVHRDIKPANIMLLSNGMPKVTDFGIARATASSKTKTGVVKGTPFYMSPEQIMGKKVDGRSDIFSLGVVMYELLTGTQPFKADDLTALIYKITSEDPEPITQHNAKIPKAIQQILDKALEKDREKRYQKAQQMAEHLRIVARKIDELATRT
;
A
#
# COMPACT_ATOMS: atom_id res chain seq x y z
N GLU A 1 8.07 -4.07 21.70
CA GLU A 1 8.19 -5.33 20.95
C GLU A 1 7.09 -5.40 19.90
N GLY A 2 7.33 -6.07 18.78
CA GLY A 2 6.41 -6.16 17.65
C GLY A 2 7.08 -6.89 16.47
N HIS A 3 6.32 -7.19 15.43
CA HIS A 3 6.78 -7.87 14.22
C HIS A 3 6.37 -7.06 12.99
N ASP A 4 7.03 -7.31 11.86
CA ASP A 4 6.68 -6.63 10.62
C ASP A 4 5.45 -7.26 9.94
N LEU A 5 4.79 -6.51 9.05
CA LEU A 5 3.57 -6.99 8.40
C LEU A 5 3.78 -8.05 7.33
N LYS A 6 5.03 -8.40 6.98
CA LYS A 6 5.29 -9.45 5.99
C LYS A 6 4.71 -10.79 6.44
N GLU A 7 4.64 -11.02 7.75
CA GLU A 7 4.04 -12.23 8.33
C GLU A 7 2.54 -12.36 8.00
N HIS A 8 1.86 -11.24 7.72
CA HIS A 8 0.43 -11.18 7.44
C HIS A 8 0.09 -11.00 5.95
N ALA A 9 1.10 -11.10 5.08
CA ALA A 9 0.97 -10.94 3.64
C ALA A 9 0.70 -12.28 2.90
N SER A 10 0.26 -13.32 3.61
CA SER A 10 -0.08 -14.63 3.03
C SER A 10 -1.48 -15.09 3.44
N LYS A 11 -2.13 -15.89 2.58
CA LYS A 11 -3.51 -16.36 2.77
C LYS A 11 -3.76 -17.05 4.12
N ASP A 12 -2.78 -17.79 4.63
CA ASP A 12 -2.92 -18.55 5.88
C ASP A 12 -2.70 -17.70 7.14
N LYS A 13 -2.24 -16.45 6.99
CA LYS A 13 -1.87 -15.56 8.10
C LYS A 13 -2.54 -14.19 8.02
N LEU A 14 -3.62 -14.06 7.25
CA LEU A 14 -4.33 -12.79 7.10
C LEU A 14 -4.89 -12.30 8.43
N LEU A 15 -4.75 -10.99 8.66
CA LEU A 15 -5.42 -10.31 9.75
C LEU A 15 -6.91 -10.15 9.46
N PRO A 16 -7.76 -10.01 10.49
CA PRO A 16 -9.16 -9.65 10.29
C PRO A 16 -9.27 -8.35 9.46
N MET A 17 -10.15 -8.34 8.46
CA MET A 17 -10.34 -7.20 7.55
C MET A 17 -10.49 -5.86 8.29
N ARG A 18 -11.28 -5.83 9.37
CA ARG A 18 -11.48 -4.62 10.19
C ARG A 18 -10.18 -4.12 10.82
N HIS A 19 -9.29 -5.03 11.22
CA HIS A 19 -7.96 -4.70 11.74
C HIS A 19 -7.09 -4.12 10.62
N VAL A 20 -7.04 -4.75 9.44
CA VAL A 20 -6.29 -4.24 8.28
C VAL A 20 -6.73 -2.82 7.91
N ILE A 21 -8.04 -2.55 7.85
CA ILE A 21 -8.58 -1.22 7.52
C ILE A 21 -8.12 -0.17 8.55
N GLY A 22 -8.18 -0.49 9.84
CA GLY A 22 -7.73 0.41 10.91
C GLY A 22 -6.23 0.68 10.81
N LEU A 23 -5.44 -0.38 10.70
CA LEU A 23 -4.00 -0.33 10.57
C LEU A 23 -3.56 0.54 9.39
N VAL A 24 -4.15 0.33 8.22
CA VAL A 24 -3.79 1.10 7.02
C VAL A 24 -4.21 2.56 7.16
N ALA A 25 -5.31 2.86 7.87
CA ALA A 25 -5.70 4.23 8.17
C ALA A 25 -4.66 4.93 9.06
N ASP A 26 -4.18 4.26 10.12
CA ASP A 26 -3.12 4.77 10.99
C ASP A 26 -1.81 5.02 10.22
N VAL A 27 -1.43 4.10 9.32
CA VAL A 27 -0.24 4.28 8.46
C VAL A 27 -0.42 5.46 7.49
N ALA A 28 -1.59 5.59 6.86
CA ALA A 28 -1.90 6.69 5.96
C ALA A 28 -1.85 8.05 6.67
N GLU A 29 -2.32 8.12 7.92
CA GLU A 29 -2.25 9.31 8.76
C GLU A 29 -0.80 9.68 9.11
N ALA A 30 0.02 8.70 9.51
CA ALA A 30 1.44 8.91 9.79
C ALA A 30 2.22 9.38 8.54
N LEU A 31 1.92 8.81 7.37
CA LEU A 31 2.52 9.24 6.10
C LEU A 31 2.11 10.67 5.76
N GLY A 32 0.83 11.00 5.91
CA GLY A 32 0.33 12.35 5.69
C GLY A 32 1.05 13.39 6.55
N TYR A 33 1.25 13.08 7.84
CA TYR A 33 2.01 13.95 8.74
C TYR A 33 3.47 14.15 8.29
N ALA A 34 4.12 13.10 7.80
CA ALA A 34 5.48 13.20 7.25
C ALA A 34 5.50 14.03 5.96
N HIS A 35 4.52 13.83 5.06
CA HIS A 35 4.40 14.54 3.79
C HIS A 35 4.22 16.05 4.00
N ASP A 36 3.43 16.47 4.99
CA ASP A 36 3.25 17.89 5.35
C ASP A 36 4.55 18.55 5.85
N LYS A 37 5.52 17.74 6.28
CA LYS A 37 6.88 18.19 6.65
C LYS A 37 7.90 18.04 5.52
N GLY A 38 7.45 17.73 4.31
CA GLY A 38 8.31 17.53 3.14
C GLY A 38 9.08 16.22 3.14
N VAL A 39 8.75 15.27 4.01
CA VAL A 39 9.41 13.96 4.09
C VAL A 39 8.57 12.93 3.33
N VAL A 40 9.16 12.28 2.33
CA VAL A 40 8.52 11.18 1.56
C VAL A 40 9.24 9.88 1.88
N HIS A 41 8.50 8.81 2.16
CA HIS A 41 9.06 7.54 2.61
C HIS A 41 9.77 6.77 1.49
N ARG A 42 9.15 6.65 0.31
CA ARG A 42 9.66 6.02 -0.92
C ARG A 42 9.91 4.50 -0.86
N ASP A 43 9.75 3.86 0.29
CA ASP A 43 9.88 2.40 0.47
C ASP A 43 8.76 1.79 1.32
N ILE A 44 7.51 2.18 1.10
CA ILE A 44 6.39 1.55 1.82
C ILE A 44 6.19 0.12 1.30
N LYS A 45 6.27 -0.84 2.22
CA LYS A 45 6.09 -2.28 2.02
C LYS A 45 5.86 -2.96 3.37
N PRO A 46 5.36 -4.21 3.44
CA PRO A 46 5.04 -4.86 4.72
C PRO A 46 6.22 -4.95 5.68
N ALA A 47 7.43 -5.18 5.17
CA ALA A 47 8.65 -5.26 5.98
C ALA A 47 9.07 -3.93 6.65
N ASN A 48 8.55 -2.78 6.20
CA ASN A 48 8.84 -1.46 6.77
C ASN A 48 7.66 -0.91 7.59
N ILE A 49 6.70 -1.76 7.93
CA ILE A 49 5.57 -1.43 8.80
C ILE A 49 5.56 -2.47 9.92
N MET A 50 5.83 -2.02 11.14
CA MET A 50 5.78 -2.86 12.33
C MET A 50 4.40 -2.81 12.96
N LEU A 51 3.84 -3.97 13.30
CA LEU A 51 2.71 -4.10 14.21
C LEU A 51 3.24 -4.28 15.63
N LEU A 52 3.00 -3.28 16.48
CA LEU A 52 3.44 -3.31 17.87
C LEU A 52 2.51 -4.19 18.71
N SER A 53 3.00 -4.67 19.85
CA SER A 53 2.22 -5.51 20.78
C SER A 53 0.93 -4.86 21.31
N ASN A 54 0.85 -3.52 21.28
CA ASN A 54 -0.36 -2.77 21.62
C ASN A 54 -1.35 -2.61 20.44
N GLY A 55 -1.08 -3.26 19.29
CA GLY A 55 -1.92 -3.22 18.09
C GLY A 55 -1.70 -2.01 17.18
N MET A 56 -0.82 -1.08 17.55
CA MET A 56 -0.57 0.12 16.74
C MET A 56 0.49 -0.14 15.66
N PRO A 57 0.30 0.33 14.42
CA PRO A 57 1.36 0.27 13.43
C PRO A 57 2.41 1.36 13.65
N LYS A 58 3.65 1.06 13.25
CA LYS A 58 4.75 2.01 13.18
C LYS A 58 5.46 1.87 11.84
N VAL A 59 5.55 2.96 11.10
CA VAL A 59 6.36 3.03 9.87
C VAL A 59 7.83 3.16 10.26
N THR A 60 8.68 2.30 9.71
CA THR A 60 10.14 2.28 9.93
C THR A 60 10.89 2.58 8.64
N ASP A 61 12.17 2.91 8.76
CA ASP A 61 13.07 2.99 7.60
C ASP A 61 12.64 4.02 6.55
N PHE A 62 12.18 5.20 7.01
CA PHE A 62 12.00 6.37 6.17
C PHE A 62 13.22 6.54 5.27
N GLY A 63 12.97 6.61 3.95
CA GLY A 63 13.92 6.32 2.88
C GLY A 63 15.10 7.29 2.73
N ILE A 64 15.88 7.48 3.80
CA ILE A 64 17.18 8.17 3.81
C ILE A 64 18.15 7.52 2.81
N ALA A 65 17.90 6.29 2.37
CA ALA A 65 18.83 5.52 1.54
C ALA A 65 18.53 5.42 0.03
N ARG A 66 17.45 6.01 -0.54
CA ARG A 66 17.11 5.74 -1.96
C ARG A 66 16.95 6.98 -2.84
N ALA A 67 18.11 7.55 -3.19
CA ALA A 67 18.31 8.27 -4.45
C ALA A 67 18.85 7.34 -5.57
N THR A 68 18.88 6.01 -5.38
CA THR A 68 19.75 5.09 -6.14
C THR A 68 19.05 3.98 -6.92
N ALA A 69 17.76 4.07 -7.24
CA ALA A 69 17.08 3.10 -8.11
C ALA A 69 16.92 3.53 -9.58
N SER A 70 17.54 4.65 -9.99
CA SER A 70 17.86 4.90 -11.40
C SER A 70 19.12 4.15 -11.85
N SER A 71 19.68 3.30 -10.98
CA SER A 71 20.78 2.42 -11.33
C SER A 71 20.25 1.29 -12.22
N LYS A 72 20.20 1.54 -13.52
CA LYS A 72 20.46 0.48 -14.50
C LYS A 72 21.82 -0.11 -14.11
N THR A 73 21.82 -1.15 -13.28
CA THR A 73 23.02 -1.96 -13.08
C THR A 73 23.46 -2.43 -14.46
N LYS A 74 24.75 -2.35 -14.78
CA LYS A 74 25.34 -2.77 -16.06
C LYS A 74 25.05 -4.24 -16.44
N THR A 75 24.38 -4.99 -15.57
CA THR A 75 23.95 -6.38 -15.71
C THR A 75 22.42 -6.58 -15.75
N GLY A 76 21.60 -5.52 -15.77
CA GLY A 76 20.14 -5.61 -15.91
C GLY A 76 19.35 -6.10 -14.68
N VAL A 77 20.01 -6.38 -13.55
CA VAL A 77 19.34 -6.85 -12.33
C VAL A 77 18.97 -5.68 -11.44
N VAL A 78 17.71 -5.25 -11.49
CA VAL A 78 17.13 -4.41 -10.43
C VAL A 78 17.33 -5.16 -9.10
N LYS A 79 18.04 -4.55 -8.15
CA LYS A 79 18.28 -5.16 -6.84
C LYS A 79 16.95 -5.18 -6.07
N GLY A 80 16.22 -6.29 -6.17
CA GLY A 80 14.89 -6.51 -5.62
C GLY A 80 13.77 -6.34 -6.66
N THR A 81 12.61 -6.95 -6.40
CA THR A 81 11.45 -6.88 -7.30
C THR A 81 10.58 -5.67 -6.93
N PRO A 82 10.15 -4.83 -7.89
CA PRO A 82 9.52 -3.52 -7.66
C PRO A 82 8.05 -3.59 -7.22
N PHE A 83 7.63 -4.65 -6.52
CA PHE A 83 6.21 -4.97 -6.27
C PHE A 83 5.40 -3.84 -5.63
N TYR A 84 6.02 -3.01 -4.80
CA TYR A 84 5.37 -1.90 -4.09
C TYR A 84 5.73 -0.52 -4.66
N MET A 85 6.57 -0.45 -5.71
CA MET A 85 6.95 0.82 -6.29
C MET A 85 5.78 1.41 -7.09
N SER A 86 5.63 2.73 -7.02
CA SER A 86 4.64 3.42 -7.84
C SER A 86 5.11 3.56 -9.31
N PRO A 87 4.20 3.83 -10.25
CA PRO A 87 4.55 4.03 -11.67
C PRO A 87 5.64 5.08 -11.88
N GLU A 88 5.55 6.21 -11.19
CA GLU A 88 6.53 7.30 -11.27
C GLU A 88 7.90 6.91 -10.70
N GLN A 89 7.96 6.02 -9.69
CA GLN A 89 9.24 5.49 -9.19
C GLN A 89 9.89 4.59 -10.25
N ILE A 90 9.12 3.69 -10.86
CA ILE A 90 9.61 2.79 -11.91
C ILE A 90 10.08 3.56 -13.14
N MET A 91 9.36 4.61 -13.51
CA MET A 91 9.69 5.46 -14.66
C MET A 91 10.81 6.48 -14.37
N GLY A 92 11.34 6.55 -13.14
CA GLY A 92 12.33 7.55 -12.75
C GLY A 92 11.83 9.00 -12.81
N LYS A 93 10.52 9.20 -12.67
CA LYS A 93 9.88 10.52 -12.65
C LYS A 93 9.94 11.12 -11.25
N LYS A 94 9.50 12.38 -11.10
CA LYS A 94 9.45 13.06 -9.80
C LYS A 94 8.53 12.30 -8.83
N VAL A 95 9.10 11.88 -7.71
CA VAL A 95 8.44 11.17 -6.60
C VAL A 95 8.02 12.17 -5.54
N ASP A 96 6.77 12.09 -5.08
CA ASP A 96 6.23 12.87 -3.97
C ASP A 96 5.37 11.96 -3.05
N GLY A 97 4.69 12.54 -2.06
CA GLY A 97 3.90 11.77 -1.09
C GLY A 97 2.84 10.85 -1.73
N ARG A 98 2.38 11.16 -2.94
CA ARG A 98 1.41 10.31 -3.66
C ARG A 98 1.99 8.97 -4.10
N SER A 99 3.31 8.86 -4.19
CA SER A 99 3.98 7.57 -4.42
C SER A 99 3.83 6.64 -3.21
N ASP A 100 3.94 7.17 -1.99
CA ASP A 100 3.73 6.39 -0.76
C ASP A 100 2.28 5.91 -0.64
N ILE A 101 1.30 6.70 -1.11
CA ILE A 101 -0.12 6.32 -1.16
C ILE A 101 -0.32 5.11 -2.08
N PHE A 102 0.29 5.13 -3.26
CA PHE A 102 0.23 3.98 -4.18
C PHE A 102 0.81 2.74 -3.52
N SER A 103 2.01 2.84 -2.96
CA SER A 103 2.67 1.75 -2.26
C SER A 103 1.84 1.22 -1.08
N LEU A 104 1.19 2.10 -0.31
CA LEU A 104 0.29 1.70 0.77
C LEU A 104 -0.96 1.00 0.24
N GLY A 105 -1.49 1.41 -0.91
CA GLY A 105 -2.55 0.70 -1.63
C GLY A 105 -2.15 -0.73 -1.99
N VAL A 106 -0.91 -0.94 -2.45
CA VAL A 106 -0.38 -2.28 -2.74
C VAL A 106 -0.30 -3.12 -1.46
N VAL A 107 0.22 -2.56 -0.36
CA VAL A 107 0.27 -3.24 0.94
C VAL A 107 -1.13 -3.62 1.42
N MET A 108 -2.08 -2.69 1.34
CA MET A 108 -3.47 -2.93 1.76
C MET A 108 -4.12 -4.05 0.93
N TYR A 109 -3.92 -4.05 -0.39
CA TYR A 109 -4.41 -5.10 -1.27
C TYR A 109 -3.88 -6.47 -0.82
N GLU A 110 -2.58 -6.57 -0.58
CA GLU A 110 -1.92 -7.82 -0.19
C GLU A 110 -2.38 -8.30 1.19
N LEU A 111 -2.53 -7.41 2.17
CA LEU A 111 -3.01 -7.75 3.51
C LEU A 111 -4.48 -8.21 3.53
N LEU A 112 -5.28 -7.82 2.54
CA LEU A 112 -6.69 -8.25 2.44
C LEU A 112 -6.87 -9.56 1.67
N THR A 113 -5.90 -9.94 0.84
CA THR A 113 -6.06 -11.02 -0.15
C THR A 113 -5.00 -12.12 -0.03
N GLY A 114 -3.88 -11.83 0.63
CA GLY A 114 -2.69 -12.68 0.68
C GLY A 114 -1.94 -12.75 -0.66
N THR A 115 -2.22 -11.83 -1.58
CA THR A 115 -1.62 -11.79 -2.91
C THR A 115 -1.33 -10.36 -3.32
N GLN A 116 -0.19 -10.14 -3.98
CA GLN A 116 0.12 -8.84 -4.56
C GLN A 116 -0.82 -8.51 -5.74
N PRO A 117 -1.16 -7.23 -5.95
CA PRO A 117 -2.05 -6.77 -7.03
C PRO A 117 -1.45 -6.95 -8.43
N PHE A 118 -0.12 -6.89 -8.56
CA PHE A 118 0.58 -7.01 -9.84
C PHE A 118 1.55 -8.20 -9.79
N LYS A 119 1.33 -9.17 -10.68
CA LYS A 119 2.15 -10.38 -10.80
C LYS A 119 2.45 -10.66 -12.27
N ALA A 120 3.69 -11.04 -12.56
CA ALA A 120 4.12 -11.47 -13.88
C ALA A 120 5.32 -12.42 -13.76
N ASP A 121 5.56 -13.18 -14.81
CA ASP A 121 6.63 -14.20 -14.87
C ASP A 121 8.02 -13.57 -15.07
N ASP A 122 8.07 -12.35 -15.60
CA ASP A 122 9.30 -11.59 -15.78
C ASP A 122 9.16 -10.12 -15.35
N LEU A 123 10.31 -9.48 -15.17
CA LEU A 123 10.40 -8.11 -14.68
C LEU A 123 9.79 -7.08 -15.65
N THR A 124 9.93 -7.29 -16.96
CA THR A 124 9.41 -6.37 -17.98
C THR A 124 7.90 -6.37 -17.96
N ALA A 125 7.29 -7.55 -17.94
CA ALA A 125 5.86 -7.71 -17.81
C ALA A 125 5.35 -7.14 -16.48
N LEU A 126 6.07 -7.34 -15.36
CA LEU A 126 5.70 -6.74 -14.08
C LEU A 126 5.72 -5.21 -14.12
N ILE A 127 6.76 -4.62 -14.71
CA ILE A 127 6.86 -3.16 -14.90
C ILE A 127 5.66 -2.64 -15.69
N TYR A 128 5.34 -3.30 -16.80
CA TYR A 128 4.19 -2.93 -17.63
C TYR A 128 2.88 -2.95 -16.83
N LYS A 129 2.63 -4.03 -16.07
CA LYS A 129 1.43 -4.12 -15.22
C LYS A 129 1.35 -3.00 -14.20
N ILE A 130 2.46 -2.73 -13.50
CA ILE A 130 2.49 -1.66 -12.51
C ILE A 130 2.20 -0.31 -13.16
N THR A 131 2.74 -0.03 -14.35
CA THR A 131 2.58 1.28 -15.02
C THR A 131 1.29 1.44 -15.81
N SER A 132 0.62 0.36 -16.19
CA SER A 132 -0.38 0.42 -17.26
C SER A 132 -1.63 -0.45 -17.06
N GLU A 133 -1.63 -1.42 -16.14
CA GLU A 133 -2.79 -2.28 -15.90
C GLU A 133 -3.39 -2.06 -14.52
N ASP A 134 -4.72 -2.07 -14.44
CA ASP A 134 -5.44 -2.08 -13.17
C ASP A 134 -5.35 -3.48 -12.54
N PRO A 135 -5.28 -3.57 -11.20
CA PRO A 135 -5.24 -4.85 -10.51
C PRO A 135 -6.58 -5.59 -10.61
N GLU A 136 -6.54 -6.90 -10.40
CA GLU A 136 -7.76 -7.70 -10.25
C GLU A 136 -8.60 -7.16 -9.07
N PRO A 137 -9.93 -6.98 -9.22
CA PRO A 137 -10.76 -6.48 -8.13
C PRO A 137 -10.68 -7.38 -6.89
N ILE A 138 -10.49 -6.78 -5.70
CA ILE A 138 -10.38 -7.53 -4.43
C ILE A 138 -11.63 -8.34 -4.10
N THR A 139 -12.77 -7.97 -4.67
CA THR A 139 -14.03 -8.72 -4.52
C THR A 139 -13.99 -10.09 -5.19
N GLN A 140 -13.09 -10.31 -6.16
CA GLN A 140 -12.84 -11.63 -6.76
C GLN A 140 -12.13 -12.58 -5.78
N HIS A 141 -11.33 -12.02 -4.86
CA HIS A 141 -10.68 -12.80 -3.81
C HIS A 141 -11.60 -13.03 -2.60
N ASN A 142 -12.43 -12.05 -2.26
CA ASN A 142 -13.38 -12.17 -1.16
C ASN A 142 -14.59 -11.26 -1.38
N ALA A 143 -15.73 -11.86 -1.74
CA ALA A 143 -16.98 -11.15 -1.99
C ALA A 143 -17.57 -10.45 -0.75
N LYS A 144 -17.09 -10.76 0.46
CA LYS A 144 -17.51 -10.07 1.70
C LYS A 144 -16.83 -8.72 1.88
N ILE A 145 -15.80 -8.40 1.09
CA ILE A 145 -15.13 -7.10 1.18
C ILE A 145 -16.09 -5.99 0.71
N PRO A 146 -16.31 -4.93 1.52
CA PRO A 146 -17.19 -3.83 1.13
C PRO A 146 -16.73 -3.14 -0.16
N LYS A 147 -17.67 -2.80 -1.05
CA LYS A 147 -17.39 -2.04 -2.28
C LYS A 147 -16.65 -0.72 -2.03
N ALA A 148 -16.86 -0.10 -0.87
CA ALA A 148 -16.15 1.12 -0.48
C ALA A 148 -14.63 0.89 -0.34
N ILE A 149 -14.20 -0.31 0.10
CA ILE A 149 -12.78 -0.67 0.16
C ILE A 149 -12.18 -0.83 -1.23
N GLN A 150 -12.90 -1.45 -2.17
CA GLN A 150 -12.50 -1.50 -3.58
C GLN A 150 -12.29 -0.10 -4.14
N GLN A 151 -13.25 0.81 -3.93
CA GLN A 151 -13.13 2.20 -4.40
C GLN A 151 -11.94 2.96 -3.80
N ILE A 152 -11.60 2.68 -2.53
CA ILE A 152 -10.41 3.26 -1.90
C ILE A 152 -9.14 2.72 -2.56
N LEU A 153 -9.07 1.42 -2.84
CA LEU A 153 -7.92 0.82 -3.54
C LEU A 153 -7.81 1.31 -4.97
N ASP A 154 -8.91 1.40 -5.73
CA ASP A 154 -8.92 1.93 -7.09
C ASP A 154 -8.29 3.32 -7.12
N LYS A 155 -8.74 4.20 -6.21
CA LYS A 155 -8.21 5.57 -6.11
C LYS A 155 -6.77 5.63 -5.59
N ALA A 156 -6.33 4.71 -4.74
CA ALA A 156 -4.94 4.65 -4.28
C ALA A 156 -4.00 4.11 -5.37
N LEU A 157 -4.48 3.18 -6.19
CA LEU A 157 -3.71 2.47 -7.22
C LEU A 157 -3.84 3.08 -8.63
N GLU A 158 -4.53 4.22 -8.74
CA GLU A 158 -4.57 5.04 -9.95
C GLU A 158 -3.16 5.29 -10.51
N LYS A 159 -2.95 5.00 -11.80
CA LYS A 159 -1.63 5.13 -12.43
C LYS A 159 -1.24 6.60 -12.56
N ASP A 160 -2.21 7.42 -12.95
CA ASP A 160 -2.09 8.87 -12.97
C ASP A 160 -2.14 9.42 -11.54
N ARG A 161 -1.00 9.91 -11.06
CA ARG A 161 -0.88 10.50 -9.72
C ARG A 161 -1.78 11.72 -9.50
N GLU A 162 -2.19 12.42 -10.56
CA GLU A 162 -3.09 13.57 -10.44
C GLU A 162 -4.54 13.12 -10.20
N LYS A 163 -4.87 11.85 -10.52
CA LYS A 163 -6.18 11.23 -10.22
C LYS A 163 -6.22 10.46 -8.90
N ARG A 164 -5.04 10.16 -8.32
CA ARG A 164 -4.91 9.55 -6.98
C ARG A 164 -5.43 10.47 -5.88
N TYR A 165 -5.49 9.93 -4.65
CA TYR A 165 -5.51 10.79 -3.46
C TYR A 165 -4.34 11.78 -3.50
N GLN A 166 -4.65 13.06 -3.25
CA GLN A 166 -3.63 14.11 -3.25
C GLN A 166 -2.96 14.25 -1.87
N LYS A 167 -3.62 13.74 -0.82
CA LYS A 167 -3.09 13.68 0.54
C LYS A 167 -3.39 12.31 1.16
N ALA A 168 -2.42 11.74 1.87
CA ALA A 168 -2.61 10.44 2.52
C ALA A 168 -3.70 10.48 3.60
N GLN A 169 -3.92 11.64 4.24
CA GLN A 169 -5.00 11.86 5.20
C GLN A 169 -6.40 11.63 4.59
N GLN A 170 -6.59 11.89 3.29
CA GLN A 170 -7.87 11.64 2.62
C GLN A 170 -8.16 10.13 2.54
N MET A 171 -7.13 9.32 2.27
CA MET A 171 -7.24 7.87 2.30
C MET A 171 -7.55 7.38 3.72
N ALA A 172 -6.85 7.92 4.73
CA ALA A 172 -7.10 7.60 6.13
C ALA A 172 -8.56 7.90 6.53
N GLU A 173 -9.07 9.09 6.20
CA GLU A 173 -10.45 9.50 6.49
C GLU A 173 -11.48 8.53 5.90
N HIS A 174 -11.34 8.18 4.62
CA HIS A 174 -12.23 7.23 3.96
C HIS A 174 -12.18 5.84 4.61
N LEU A 175 -10.98 5.36 4.98
CA LEU A 175 -10.83 4.08 5.69
C LEU A 175 -11.51 4.12 7.06
N ARG A 176 -11.38 5.22 7.82
CA ARG A 176 -12.04 5.39 9.12
C ARG A 176 -13.57 5.45 8.99
N ILE A 177 -14.10 6.05 7.93
CA ILE A 177 -15.54 6.03 7.64
C ILE A 177 -16.03 4.59 7.43
N VAL A 178 -15.30 3.80 6.64
CA VAL A 178 -15.68 2.39 6.39
C VAL A 178 -15.54 1.55 7.68
N ALA A 179 -14.46 1.73 8.43
CA ALA A 179 -14.24 1.06 9.71
C ALA A 179 -15.40 1.29 10.69
N ARG A 180 -15.83 2.55 10.87
CA ARG A 180 -16.98 2.89 11.73
C ARG A 180 -18.27 2.21 11.28
N LYS A 181 -18.55 2.20 9.97
CA LYS A 181 -19.74 1.52 9.42
C LYS A 181 -19.71 0.01 9.67
N ILE A 182 -18.54 -0.63 9.58
CA ILE A 182 -18.37 -2.05 9.91
C ILE A 182 -18.69 -2.28 11.39
N ASP A 183 -18.17 -1.43 12.28
CA ASP A 183 -18.40 -1.55 13.73
C ASP A 183 -19.89 -1.36 14.07
N GLU A 184 -20.55 -0.35 13.50
CA GLU A 184 -21.98 -0.11 13.68
C GLU A 184 -22.83 -1.30 13.25
N LEU A 185 -22.51 -1.93 12.12
CA LEU A 185 -23.23 -3.12 11.65
C LEU A 185 -23.00 -4.33 12.55
N ALA A 186 -21.79 -4.51 13.08
CA ALA A 186 -21.47 -5.60 13.99
C ALA A 186 -22.17 -5.48 15.36
N THR A 187 -22.44 -4.26 15.83
CA THR A 187 -23.20 -4.04 17.08
C THR A 187 -24.70 -4.28 16.96
N ARG A 188 -25.24 -4.38 15.73
CA ARG A 188 -26.67 -4.60 15.46
C ARG A 188 -27.03 -6.08 15.26
N THR A 189 -26.05 -6.96 15.25
CA THR A 189 -26.16 -8.42 15.06
C THR A 189 -25.83 -9.15 16.36
#